data_AF-V9EQE5-F1
#
_entry.id   AF-V9EQE5-F1
#
_cell.length_a   1.000
_cell.length_b   1.000
_cell.length_c   1.000
_cell.angle_alpha   90.00
_cell.angle_beta   90.00
_cell.angle_gamma   90.00
#
_symmetry.space_group_name_H-M   'P 1'
#
loop_
_entity.id
_entity.type
_entity.pdbx_description
1 polymer ?
#
loop_
_entity_poly.entity_id
_entity_poly.type
_entity_poly.pdbx_seq_one_letter_code
_entity_poly.pdbx_strand_id
1 'polypeptide(L)'
;MHVAGLGTYDINGVALATDPGSDMYRWSFYYSIVGAIWIVFRGLIIRRSYISCKRYGDKCDRMEVKLGRKSATIFVHESLRLSAHGASNYHRVLLLYFLLEGLMSDLFLLAATDGSFTWIQYVSLGYNLSGILLLLFEFVENTGCISENHRLFIKRLIFSYESSLLGELLSALGQSYVLTSLNQSDLQRTGSIARAVSYYAWGLVGHGAIVSTLVGFLMCVRIVRAVTYVRWKFGQAHVKPRVQLSPVSQRFGGQ
;
A
#
# COMPACT_ATOMS: atom_id res chain seq x y z
N MET A 1 -19.55 7.19 31.76
CA MET A 1 -19.28 5.81 31.29
C MET A 1 -17.79 5.58 31.43
N HIS A 2 -17.36 4.87 32.48
CA HIS A 2 -15.98 4.44 32.64
C HIS A 2 -15.77 3.20 31.77
N VAL A 3 -14.85 3.26 30.82
CA VAL A 3 -14.42 2.07 30.07
C VAL A 3 -13.55 1.25 31.02
N ALA A 4 -14.09 0.14 31.52
CA ALA A 4 -13.31 -0.83 32.27
C ALA A 4 -12.15 -1.31 31.40
N GLY A 5 -10.91 -1.11 31.86
CA GLY A 5 -9.72 -1.51 31.14
C GLY A 5 -9.71 -3.04 30.97
N LEU A 6 -10.05 -3.52 29.77
CA LEU A 6 -9.97 -4.94 29.44
C LEU A 6 -8.49 -5.38 29.47
N GLY A 7 -8.10 -6.04 30.56
CA GLY A 7 -7.02 -7.02 30.70
C GLY A 7 -5.75 -6.80 29.87
N THR A 8 -4.87 -5.91 30.33
CA THR A 8 -3.53 -5.70 29.76
C THR A 8 -2.49 -6.66 30.36
N TYR A 9 -2.79 -7.97 30.46
CA TYR A 9 -1.73 -8.95 30.71
C TYR A 9 -1.13 -9.39 29.39
N ASP A 10 0.20 -9.27 29.32
CA ASP A 10 0.99 -9.42 28.11
C ASP A 10 1.20 -10.85 27.63
N ILE A 11 0.83 -11.82 28.47
CA ILE A 11 0.99 -13.25 28.23
C ILE A 11 -0.24 -13.93 28.79
N ASN A 12 -0.93 -14.71 27.96
CA ASN A 12 -2.01 -15.58 28.40
C ASN A 12 -1.42 -16.63 29.36
N GLY A 13 -1.57 -16.39 30.66
CA GLY A 13 -1.12 -17.29 31.71
C GLY A 13 -2.09 -17.26 32.90
N VAL A 14 -1.78 -18.05 33.93
CA VAL A 14 -2.59 -18.11 35.17
C VAL A 14 -2.88 -16.71 35.72
N ALA A 15 -1.95 -15.77 35.57
CA ALA A 15 -2.09 -14.38 36.02
C ALA A 15 -3.19 -13.56 35.32
N LEU A 16 -3.51 -13.84 34.05
CA LEU A 16 -4.64 -13.20 33.34
C LEU A 16 -5.98 -13.85 33.73
N ALA A 17 -5.97 -15.15 34.07
CA ALA A 17 -7.17 -15.88 34.48
C ALA A 17 -7.64 -15.53 35.90
N THR A 18 -6.73 -15.06 36.77
CA THR A 18 -7.03 -14.59 38.14
C THR A 18 -7.01 -13.08 38.30
N ASP A 19 -7.05 -12.30 37.20
CA ASP A 19 -7.05 -10.84 37.29
C ASP A 19 -8.36 -10.32 37.90
N PRO A 20 -8.33 -9.63 39.07
CA PRO A 20 -9.53 -9.05 39.68
C PRO A 20 -10.08 -7.83 38.92
N GLY A 21 -9.37 -7.35 37.88
CA GLY A 21 -9.73 -6.16 37.12
C GLY A 21 -9.35 -4.90 37.88
N SER A 22 -8.27 -4.23 37.46
CA SER A 22 -7.83 -2.96 38.03
C SER A 22 -7.84 -1.85 36.99
N ASP A 23 -8.28 -0.65 37.36
CA ASP A 23 -8.33 0.54 36.48
C ASP A 23 -6.94 1.18 36.19
N MET A 24 -5.86 0.59 36.69
CA MET A 24 -4.49 1.13 36.54
C MET A 24 -3.88 0.68 35.21
N TYR A 25 -3.31 1.64 34.46
CA TYR A 25 -2.55 1.36 33.22
C TYR A 25 -1.30 0.51 33.54
N ARG A 26 -1.32 -0.76 33.14
CA ARG A 26 -0.23 -1.72 33.38
C ARG A 26 0.68 -1.83 32.14
N TRP A 27 1.98 -1.70 32.35
CA TRP A 27 3.00 -1.74 31.29
C TRP A 27 3.18 -3.16 30.74
N SER A 28 3.12 -3.28 29.41
CA SER A 28 3.42 -4.51 28.67
C SER A 28 4.87 -4.56 28.19
N PHE A 29 5.68 -5.47 28.74
CA PHE A 29 7.04 -5.76 28.27
C PHE A 29 7.10 -6.35 26.85
N TYR A 30 6.23 -7.30 26.50
CA TYR A 30 6.11 -7.88 25.16
C TYR A 30 5.74 -6.82 24.13
N TYR A 31 4.66 -6.05 24.31
CA TYR A 31 4.35 -4.96 23.36
C TYR A 31 5.48 -3.92 23.28
N SER A 32 6.16 -3.61 24.38
CA SER A 32 7.30 -2.68 24.38
C SER A 32 8.51 -3.23 23.62
N ILE A 33 8.87 -4.50 23.83
CA ILE A 33 10.01 -5.14 23.16
C ILE A 33 9.71 -5.38 21.68
N VAL A 34 8.55 -5.95 21.35
CA VAL A 34 8.12 -6.18 19.96
C VAL A 34 8.01 -4.85 19.23
N GLY A 35 7.40 -3.83 19.86
CA GLY A 35 7.33 -2.48 19.33
C GLY A 35 8.73 -1.87 19.09
N ALA A 36 9.66 -2.01 20.02
CA ALA A 36 11.03 -1.51 19.86
C ALA A 36 11.78 -2.22 18.70
N ILE A 37 11.67 -3.55 18.60
CA ILE A 37 12.23 -4.32 17.48
C ILE A 37 11.66 -3.81 16.16
N TRP A 38 10.36 -3.53 16.12
CA TRP A 38 9.68 -3.03 14.93
C TRP A 38 10.13 -1.64 14.50
N ILE A 39 10.31 -0.73 15.48
CA ILE A 39 10.83 0.62 15.24
C ILE A 39 12.26 0.54 14.68
N VAL A 40 13.11 -0.29 15.26
CA VAL A 40 14.48 -0.51 14.77
C VAL A 40 14.46 -1.04 13.34
N PHE A 41 13.63 -2.04 13.06
CA PHE A 41 13.46 -2.60 11.72
C PHE A 41 13.03 -1.53 10.70
N ARG A 42 11.98 -0.75 10.99
CA ARG A 42 11.55 0.37 10.12
C ARG A 42 12.68 1.39 9.92
N GLY A 43 13.43 1.70 10.97
CA GLY A 43 14.60 2.58 10.89
C GLY A 43 15.68 2.05 9.94
N LEU A 44 15.97 0.75 9.96
CA LEU A 44 16.92 0.10 9.05
C LEU A 44 16.44 0.14 7.60
N ILE A 45 15.14 -0.09 7.36
CA ILE A 45 14.55 -0.01 6.02
C ILE A 45 14.64 1.42 5.47
N ILE A 46 14.27 2.43 6.26
CA ILE A 46 14.38 3.85 5.86
C ILE A 46 15.83 4.21 5.56
N ARG A 47 16.77 3.78 6.40
CA ARG A 47 18.20 4.00 6.19
C ARG A 47 18.68 3.38 4.89
N ARG A 48 18.29 2.14 4.59
CA ARG A 48 18.64 1.45 3.34
C ARG A 48 18.09 2.23 2.13
N SER A 49 16.83 2.65 2.19
CA SER A 49 16.19 3.44 1.13
C SER A 49 16.89 4.79 0.92
N TYR A 50 17.22 5.49 2.01
CA TYR A 50 17.96 6.75 1.97
C TYR A 50 19.32 6.59 1.29
N ILE A 51 20.08 5.56 1.66
CA ILE A 51 21.40 5.29 1.05
C ILE A 51 21.26 5.00 -0.46
N SER A 52 20.24 4.23 -0.86
CA SER A 52 19.98 3.94 -2.28
C SER A 52 19.68 5.21 -3.07
N CYS A 53 18.78 6.06 -2.57
CA CYS A 53 18.43 7.34 -3.20
C CYS A 53 19.62 8.29 -3.26
N LYS A 54 20.42 8.37 -2.18
CA LYS A 54 21.64 9.18 -2.16
C LYS A 54 22.63 8.75 -3.24
N ARG A 55 22.93 7.45 -3.32
CA ARG A 55 23.83 6.91 -4.36
C ARG A 55 23.32 7.15 -5.78
N TYR A 56 22.00 7.08 -5.99
CA TYR A 56 21.40 7.41 -7.27
C TYR A 56 21.58 8.89 -7.61
N GLY A 57 21.37 9.78 -6.65
CA GLY A 57 21.62 11.22 -6.79
C GLY A 57 23.09 11.51 -7.13
N ASP A 58 24.02 10.96 -6.35
CA ASP A 58 25.47 11.11 -6.57
C ASP A 58 25.88 10.62 -7.96
N LYS A 59 25.28 9.52 -8.45
CA LYS A 59 25.57 8.99 -9.79
C LYS A 59 25.05 9.91 -10.90
N CYS A 60 23.88 10.50 -10.74
CA CYS A 60 23.33 11.44 -11.71
C CYS A 60 24.13 12.75 -11.77
N ASP A 61 24.60 13.22 -10.61
CA ASP A 61 25.46 14.40 -10.49
C ASP A 61 26.79 14.19 -11.24
N ARG A 62 27.42 13.01 -11.07
CA ARG A 62 28.62 12.62 -11.83
C ARG A 62 28.42 12.51 -13.34
N MET A 63 27.21 12.22 -13.80
CA MET A 63 26.88 12.10 -15.22
C MET A 63 26.35 13.42 -15.80
N GLU A 64 26.32 14.50 -15.01
CA GLU A 64 25.74 15.80 -15.37
C GLU A 64 24.27 15.71 -15.84
N VAL A 65 23.55 14.66 -15.41
CA VAL A 65 22.14 14.46 -15.76
C VAL A 65 21.27 15.09 -14.69
N LYS A 66 20.46 16.07 -15.08
CA LYS A 66 19.48 16.70 -14.17
C LYS A 66 18.52 15.65 -13.60
N LEU A 67 18.37 15.64 -12.27
CA LEU A 67 17.44 14.76 -11.57
C LEU A 67 15.99 15.20 -11.82
N GLY A 68 15.36 14.63 -12.85
CA GLY A 68 13.94 14.82 -13.08
C GLY A 68 13.11 14.11 -12.01
N ARG A 69 12.05 14.78 -11.49
CA ARG A 69 11.11 14.17 -10.52
C ARG A 69 10.56 12.83 -11.02
N LYS A 70 10.31 12.72 -12.33
CA LYS A 70 9.83 11.49 -12.99
C LYS A 70 10.86 10.35 -12.94
N SER A 71 12.15 10.64 -13.15
CA SER A 71 13.20 9.63 -13.16
C SER A 71 13.49 9.09 -11.76
N ALA A 72 13.56 9.98 -10.76
CA ALA A 72 13.79 9.59 -9.37
C ALA A 72 12.68 8.69 -8.82
N THR A 73 11.45 9.00 -9.18
CA THR A 73 10.28 8.24 -8.73
C THR A 73 10.12 6.90 -9.46
N ILE A 74 10.45 6.82 -10.76
CA ILE A 74 10.61 5.55 -11.48
C ILE A 74 11.68 4.68 -10.79
N PHE A 75 12.83 5.27 -10.43
CA PHE A 75 13.90 4.55 -9.74
C PHE A 75 13.45 3.94 -8.40
N VAL A 76 12.71 4.70 -7.57
CA VAL A 76 12.19 4.19 -6.29
C VAL A 76 11.21 3.03 -6.51
N HIS A 77 10.27 3.19 -7.44
CA HIS A 77 9.27 2.16 -7.72
C HIS A 77 9.90 0.89 -8.30
N GLU A 78 10.88 1.06 -9.19
CA GLU A 78 11.63 -0.04 -9.77
C GLU A 78 12.52 -0.73 -8.73
N SER A 79 13.15 0.02 -7.82
CA SER A 79 13.95 -0.54 -6.72
C SER A 79 13.09 -1.39 -5.77
N LEU A 80 11.84 -0.98 -5.53
CA LEU A 80 10.87 -1.75 -4.74
C LEU A 80 10.51 -3.06 -5.46
N ARG A 81 10.17 -2.99 -6.75
CA ARG A 81 9.88 -4.16 -7.58
C ARG A 81 11.06 -5.14 -7.62
N LEU A 82 12.27 -4.64 -7.85
CA LEU A 82 13.49 -5.44 -7.93
C LEU A 82 13.88 -6.08 -6.58
N SER A 83 13.45 -5.50 -5.46
CA SER A 83 13.64 -6.13 -4.14
C SER A 83 12.79 -7.39 -3.96
N ALA A 84 11.68 -7.51 -4.69
CA ALA A 84 10.81 -8.69 -4.69
C ALA A 84 11.11 -9.67 -5.84
N HIS A 85 11.72 -9.19 -6.92
CA HIS A 85 11.98 -9.96 -8.13
C HIS A 85 13.19 -10.90 -7.94
N GLY A 86 12.98 -12.21 -8.08
CA GLY A 86 14.01 -13.23 -7.93
C GLY A 86 14.30 -13.69 -6.49
N ALA A 87 13.53 -13.21 -5.51
CA ALA A 87 13.63 -13.68 -4.13
C ALA A 87 12.99 -15.07 -3.95
N SER A 88 13.55 -15.90 -3.08
CA SER A 88 12.98 -17.22 -2.75
C SER A 88 11.57 -17.08 -2.16
N ASN A 89 10.72 -18.10 -2.32
CA ASN A 89 9.36 -18.07 -1.78
C ASN A 89 9.33 -17.81 -0.26
N TYR A 90 10.33 -18.29 0.49
CA TYR A 90 10.48 -17.99 1.91
C TYR A 90 10.70 -16.50 2.18
N HIS A 91 11.55 -15.84 1.39
CA HIS A 91 11.77 -14.40 1.53
C HIS A 91 10.52 -13.61 1.17
N ARG A 92 9.76 -14.05 0.16
CA ARG A 92 8.47 -13.43 -0.21
C ARG A 92 7.42 -13.57 0.89
N VAL A 93 7.30 -14.73 1.52
CA VAL A 93 6.41 -14.94 2.68
C VAL A 93 6.84 -14.05 3.85
N LEU A 94 8.15 -13.96 4.11
CA LEU A 94 8.70 -13.12 5.15
C LEU A 94 8.41 -11.62 4.89
N LEU A 95 8.60 -11.14 3.67
CA LEU A 95 8.26 -9.77 3.28
C LEU A 95 6.76 -9.49 3.38
N LEU A 96 5.91 -10.46 3.01
CA LEU A 96 4.47 -10.35 3.14
C LEU A 96 4.05 -10.24 4.61
N TYR A 97 4.63 -11.06 5.49
CA TYR A 97 4.43 -10.95 6.93
C TYR A 97 4.83 -9.57 7.43
N PHE A 98 6.00 -9.07 7.03
CA PHE A 98 6.46 -7.75 7.45
C PHE A 98 5.52 -6.61 7.00
N LEU A 99 4.95 -6.71 5.81
CA LEU A 99 4.00 -5.72 5.28
C LEU A 99 2.63 -5.82 5.96
N LEU A 100 2.15 -7.03 6.28
CA LEU A 100 0.91 -7.24 7.02
C LEU A 100 1.02 -6.70 8.45
N GLU A 101 2.12 -6.97 9.13
CA GLU A 101 2.39 -6.42 10.46
C GLU A 101 2.51 -4.89 10.42
N GLY A 102 3.11 -4.35 9.35
CA GLY A 102 3.18 -2.92 9.10
C GLY A 102 1.81 -2.27 8.90
N LEU A 103 0.94 -2.94 8.14
CA LEU A 103 -0.45 -2.54 7.93
C LEU A 103 -1.24 -2.54 9.24
N MET A 104 -1.11 -3.59 10.06
CA MET A 104 -1.78 -3.72 11.35
C MET A 104 -1.33 -2.63 12.33
N SER A 105 -0.03 -2.35 12.37
CA SER A 105 0.54 -1.24 13.16
C SER A 105 -0.04 0.10 12.73
N ASP A 106 -0.15 0.35 11.42
CA ASP A 106 -0.68 1.60 10.89
C ASP A 106 -2.18 1.73 11.20
N LEU A 107 -2.96 0.65 11.08
CA LEU A 107 -4.39 0.62 11.46
C LEU A 107 -4.60 0.87 12.96
N PHE A 108 -3.79 0.25 13.81
CA PHE A 108 -3.84 0.46 15.26
C PHE A 108 -3.51 1.90 15.62
N LEU A 109 -2.43 2.44 15.04
CA LEU A 109 -2.02 3.82 15.30
C LEU A 109 -3.08 4.80 14.81
N LEU A 110 -3.73 4.52 13.68
CA LEU A 110 -4.81 5.33 13.14
C LEU A 110 -6.08 5.28 13.98
N ALA A 111 -6.39 4.12 14.59
CA ALA A 111 -7.47 3.98 15.57
C ALA A 111 -7.16 4.67 16.90
N ALA A 112 -5.89 4.80 17.27
CA ALA A 112 -5.43 5.41 18.52
C ALA A 112 -5.11 6.91 18.39
N THR A 113 -5.05 7.48 17.17
CA THR A 113 -4.62 8.87 16.93
C THR A 113 -5.78 9.76 16.48
N ASP A 114 -6.19 10.69 17.35
CA ASP A 114 -7.21 11.71 17.07
C ASP A 114 -6.62 13.05 16.54
N GLY A 115 -5.49 13.03 15.82
CA GLY A 115 -4.63 14.21 15.64
C GLY A 115 -4.07 14.51 14.25
N SER A 116 -3.29 15.59 14.17
CA SER A 116 -2.75 16.22 12.95
C SER A 116 -1.84 15.35 12.06
N PHE A 117 -1.41 14.18 12.53
CA PHE A 117 -0.50 13.26 11.84
C PHE A 117 -1.19 12.05 11.19
N THR A 118 -2.53 11.94 11.28
CA THR A 118 -3.30 10.84 10.66
C THR A 118 -3.10 10.76 9.14
N TRP A 119 -2.86 11.90 8.48
CA TRP A 119 -2.51 11.92 7.04
C TRP A 119 -1.24 11.13 6.71
N ILE A 120 -0.18 11.27 7.52
CA ILE A 120 1.08 10.53 7.32
C ILE A 120 0.85 9.03 7.50
N GLN A 121 -0.02 8.66 8.44
CA GLN A 121 -0.39 7.26 8.70
C GLN A 121 -1.17 6.66 7.53
N TYR A 122 -2.10 7.39 6.90
CA TYR A 122 -2.76 6.93 5.67
C TYR A 122 -1.79 6.78 4.50
N VAL A 123 -0.79 7.65 4.37
CA VAL A 123 0.27 7.49 3.36
C VAL A 123 1.09 6.22 3.61
N SER A 124 1.45 5.94 4.88
CA SER A 124 2.12 4.70 5.27
C SER A 124 1.25 3.45 4.99
N LEU A 125 -0.05 3.53 5.32
CA LEU A 125 -1.03 2.47 5.06
C LEU A 125 -1.13 2.15 3.56
N GLY A 126 -1.22 3.19 2.72
CA GLY A 126 -1.21 3.06 1.25
C GLY A 126 0.06 2.40 0.71
N TYR A 127 1.23 2.73 1.28
CA TYR A 127 2.50 2.11 0.89
C TYR A 127 2.54 0.62 1.26
N ASN A 128 2.13 0.26 2.48
CA ASN A 128 2.06 -1.14 2.92
C ASN A 128 1.10 -1.96 2.05
N LEU A 129 -0.08 -1.40 1.71
CA LEU A 129 -1.04 -2.02 0.80
C LEU A 129 -0.46 -2.20 -0.63
N SER A 130 0.28 -1.22 -1.13
CA SER A 130 0.96 -1.29 -2.43
C SER A 130 2.00 -2.43 -2.46
N GLY A 131 2.76 -2.60 -1.37
CA GLY A 131 3.69 -3.71 -1.20
C GLY A 131 2.98 -5.07 -1.13
N ILE A 132 1.89 -5.18 -0.37
CA ILE A 132 1.06 -6.40 -0.29
C ILE A 132 0.54 -6.77 -1.68
N LEU A 133 0.00 -5.79 -2.41
CA LEU A 133 -0.52 -6.01 -3.75
C LEU A 133 0.55 -6.50 -4.73
N LEU A 134 1.77 -5.94 -4.66
CA LEU A 134 2.92 -6.39 -5.47
C LEU A 134 3.28 -7.84 -5.16
N LEU A 135 3.40 -8.20 -3.88
CA LEU A 135 3.74 -9.56 -3.48
C LEU A 135 2.65 -10.57 -3.84
N LEU A 136 1.37 -10.22 -3.65
CA LEU A 136 0.24 -11.06 -4.05
C LEU A 136 0.28 -11.32 -5.56
N PHE A 137 0.56 -10.30 -6.38
CA PHE A 137 0.71 -10.48 -7.82
C PHE A 137 1.89 -11.41 -8.16
N GLU A 138 3.04 -11.23 -7.52
CA GLU A 138 4.21 -12.08 -7.73
C GLU A 138 3.95 -13.54 -7.31
N PHE A 139 3.17 -13.78 -6.24
CA PHE A 139 2.73 -15.12 -5.85
C PHE A 139 1.83 -15.77 -6.91
N VAL A 140 0.86 -15.01 -7.44
CA VAL A 140 -0.02 -15.49 -8.50
C VAL A 140 0.77 -15.75 -9.80
N GLU A 141 1.73 -14.88 -10.14
CA GLU A 141 2.64 -15.06 -11.28
C GLU A 141 3.49 -16.34 -11.12
N ASN A 142 3.99 -16.60 -9.90
CA ASN A 142 4.75 -17.81 -9.58
C ASN A 142 3.92 -19.10 -9.64
N THR A 143 2.59 -19.01 -9.52
CA THR A 143 1.69 -20.17 -9.61
C THR A 143 1.46 -20.59 -11.07
N GLY A 144 1.83 -19.74 -12.05
CA GLY A 144 1.68 -20.05 -13.48
C GLY A 144 0.23 -20.03 -14.00
N CYS A 145 -0.74 -19.62 -13.17
CA CYS A 145 -2.17 -19.67 -13.51
C CYS A 145 -2.64 -18.61 -14.52
N ILE A 146 -1.81 -17.61 -14.86
CA ILE A 146 -2.21 -16.48 -15.71
C ILE A 146 -1.48 -16.54 -17.05
N SER A 147 -2.24 -16.44 -18.15
CA SER A 147 -1.66 -16.35 -19.49
C SER A 147 -0.84 -15.07 -19.67
N GLU A 148 0.21 -15.16 -20.49
CA GLU A 148 1.19 -14.07 -20.66
C GLU A 148 0.57 -12.73 -21.07
N ASN A 149 -0.46 -12.75 -21.92
CA ASN A 149 -1.17 -11.55 -22.35
C ASN A 149 -1.88 -10.86 -21.18
N HIS A 150 -2.57 -11.61 -20.33
CA HIS A 150 -3.25 -11.06 -19.14
C HIS A 150 -2.23 -10.59 -18.10
N ARG A 151 -1.12 -11.32 -17.93
CA ARG A 151 -0.04 -10.95 -17.01
C ARG A 151 0.55 -9.59 -17.35
N LEU A 152 0.90 -9.36 -18.62
CA LEU A 152 1.44 -8.10 -19.09
C LEU A 152 0.42 -6.96 -18.99
N PHE A 153 -0.85 -7.24 -19.32
CA PHE A 153 -1.92 -6.24 -19.21
C PHE A 153 -2.13 -5.79 -17.76
N ILE A 154 -2.27 -6.73 -16.82
CA ILE A 154 -2.45 -6.47 -15.38
C ILE A 154 -1.24 -5.70 -14.84
N LYS A 155 -0.02 -6.13 -15.19
CA LYS A 155 1.22 -5.47 -14.79
C LYS A 155 1.26 -4.01 -15.27
N ARG A 156 0.83 -3.75 -16.51
CA ARG A 156 0.80 -2.40 -17.08
C ARG A 156 -0.35 -1.55 -16.53
N LEU A 157 -1.48 -2.14 -16.17
CA LEU A 157 -2.65 -1.41 -15.69
C LEU A 157 -2.49 -0.97 -14.21
N ILE A 158 -2.01 -1.88 -13.36
CA ILE A 158 -2.01 -1.73 -11.90
C ILE A 158 -0.66 -1.26 -11.36
N PHE A 159 0.44 -1.67 -12.00
CA PHE A 159 1.80 -1.36 -11.56
C PHE A 159 2.50 -0.33 -12.47
N SER A 160 1.74 0.38 -13.31
CA SER A 160 2.28 1.56 -13.98
C SER A 160 2.68 2.59 -12.94
N TYR A 161 3.92 3.05 -13.00
CA TYR A 161 4.51 4.00 -12.08
C TYR A 161 3.61 5.23 -11.84
N GLU A 162 3.07 5.82 -12.92
CA GLU A 162 2.19 6.97 -12.78
C GLU A 162 0.95 6.57 -11.99
N SER A 163 0.30 5.45 -12.36
CA SER A 163 -0.91 4.88 -11.72
C SER A 163 -0.73 4.60 -10.23
N SER A 164 0.40 3.99 -9.85
CA SER A 164 0.70 3.64 -8.46
C SER A 164 0.84 4.87 -7.56
N LEU A 165 1.59 5.90 -8.00
CA LEU A 165 1.91 7.04 -7.14
C LEU A 165 0.69 7.93 -6.82
N LEU A 166 -0.10 8.33 -7.82
CA LEU A 166 -1.36 9.05 -7.52
C LEU A 166 -2.46 8.10 -7.01
N GLY A 167 -2.38 6.81 -7.32
CA GLY A 167 -3.30 5.81 -6.76
C GLY A 167 -3.12 5.68 -5.25
N GLU A 168 -1.88 5.69 -4.76
CA GLU A 168 -1.54 5.73 -3.33
C GLU A 168 -1.96 7.06 -2.68
N LEU A 169 -1.75 8.19 -3.36
CA LEU A 169 -2.18 9.50 -2.85
C LEU A 169 -3.71 9.63 -2.74
N LEU A 170 -4.44 9.21 -3.77
CA LEU A 170 -5.91 9.20 -3.77
C LEU A 170 -6.46 8.16 -2.80
N SER A 171 -5.78 7.01 -2.69
CA SER A 171 -6.13 5.99 -1.71
C SER A 171 -5.95 6.51 -0.29
N ALA A 172 -4.88 7.23 0.02
CA ALA A 172 -4.68 7.83 1.35
C ALA A 172 -5.81 8.81 1.73
N LEU A 173 -6.34 9.57 0.76
CA LEU A 173 -7.50 10.45 0.99
C LEU A 173 -8.79 9.65 1.22
N GLY A 174 -9.05 8.65 0.38
CA GLY A 174 -10.29 7.86 0.42
C GLY A 174 -10.33 6.75 1.48
N GLN A 175 -9.18 6.32 1.99
CA GLN A 175 -9.06 5.27 3.00
C GLN A 175 -9.78 5.64 4.31
N SER A 176 -9.82 6.93 4.65
CA SER A 176 -10.56 7.43 5.80
C SER A 176 -12.06 7.11 5.74
N TYR A 177 -12.67 7.34 4.58
CA TYR A 177 -14.07 7.04 4.33
C TYR A 177 -14.34 5.53 4.35
N VAL A 178 -13.47 4.73 3.73
CA VAL A 178 -13.58 3.27 3.73
C VAL A 178 -13.46 2.69 5.14
N LEU A 179 -12.49 3.16 5.93
CA LEU A 179 -12.33 2.70 7.32
C LEU A 179 -13.52 3.10 8.19
N THR A 180 -14.04 4.31 8.03
CA THR A 180 -15.22 4.78 8.76
C THR A 180 -16.44 3.94 8.40
N SER A 181 -16.64 3.65 7.11
CA SER A 181 -17.73 2.80 6.63
C SER A 181 -17.59 1.35 7.13
N LEU A 182 -16.37 0.80 7.14
CA LEU A 182 -16.09 -0.53 7.71
C LEU A 182 -16.33 -0.58 9.21
N ASN A 183 -15.95 0.46 9.95
CA ASN A 183 -16.17 0.54 11.39
C ASN A 183 -17.66 0.64 11.75
N GLN A 184 -18.45 1.30 10.90
CA GLN A 184 -19.91 1.40 11.04
C GLN A 184 -20.67 0.17 10.51
N SER A 185 -20.00 -0.73 9.80
CA SER A 185 -20.61 -1.94 9.23
C SER A 185 -20.85 -3.00 10.31
N ASP A 186 -21.81 -3.90 10.05
CA ASP A 186 -22.28 -4.95 10.97
C ASP A 186 -21.20 -6.01 11.31
N LEU A 187 -19.95 -5.84 10.88
CA LEU A 187 -18.80 -6.67 11.29
C LEU A 187 -18.68 -6.75 12.82
N GLN A 188 -18.98 -5.65 13.54
CA GLN A 188 -18.95 -5.61 15.01
C GLN A 188 -20.02 -6.51 15.66
N ARG A 189 -21.11 -6.83 14.95
CA ARG A 189 -22.26 -7.57 15.48
C ARG A 189 -22.09 -9.09 15.46
N THR A 190 -20.96 -9.59 14.98
CA THR A 190 -20.64 -11.02 14.87
C THR A 190 -20.08 -11.64 16.17
N GLY A 191 -20.17 -10.95 17.30
CA GLY A 191 -19.67 -11.43 18.60
C GLY A 191 -20.26 -12.77 19.07
N SER A 192 -21.50 -13.10 18.65
CA SER A 192 -22.12 -14.41 18.90
C SER A 192 -21.44 -15.55 18.13
N ILE A 193 -20.94 -15.29 16.92
CA ILE A 193 -20.20 -16.25 16.09
C ILE A 193 -18.76 -16.37 16.58
N ALA A 194 -18.16 -15.28 17.04
CA ALA A 194 -16.81 -15.27 17.64
C ALA A 194 -16.71 -16.19 18.88
N ARG A 195 -17.76 -16.25 19.71
CA ARG A 195 -17.84 -17.19 20.85
C ARG A 195 -17.90 -18.66 20.43
N ALA A 196 -18.45 -18.95 19.25
CA ALA A 196 -18.65 -20.32 18.78
C ALA A 196 -17.40 -20.93 18.13
N VAL A 197 -16.55 -20.12 17.49
CA VAL A 197 -15.39 -20.60 16.70
C VAL A 197 -14.04 -20.30 17.37
N SER A 198 -13.98 -19.37 18.33
CA SER A 198 -12.79 -18.77 18.97
C SER A 198 -12.55 -17.33 18.50
N TYR A 199 -12.31 -16.43 19.47
CA TYR A 199 -11.99 -15.02 19.23
C TYR A 199 -10.75 -14.83 18.35
N TYR A 200 -9.77 -15.75 18.43
CA TYR A 200 -8.54 -15.68 17.62
C TYR A 200 -8.80 -15.98 16.14
N ALA A 201 -9.57 -17.03 15.86
CA ALA A 201 -9.92 -17.41 14.49
C ALA A 201 -10.81 -16.35 13.84
N TRP A 202 -11.81 -15.85 14.59
CA TRP A 202 -12.71 -14.82 14.08
C TRP A 202 -12.04 -13.45 13.92
N GLY A 203 -11.10 -13.10 14.80
CA GLY A 203 -10.25 -11.91 14.66
C GLY A 203 -9.38 -11.97 13.40
N LEU A 204 -8.78 -13.14 13.10
CA LEU A 204 -8.01 -13.34 11.87
C LEU A 204 -8.87 -13.15 10.61
N VAL A 205 -10.09 -13.69 10.60
CA VAL A 205 -11.04 -13.52 9.50
C VAL A 205 -11.45 -12.04 9.35
N GLY A 206 -11.73 -11.36 10.47
CA GLY A 206 -12.07 -9.94 10.48
C GLY A 206 -10.95 -9.07 9.93
N HIS A 207 -9.71 -9.27 10.39
CA HIS A 207 -8.55 -8.57 9.85
C HIS A 207 -8.33 -8.90 8.37
N GLY A 208 -8.44 -10.17 7.98
CA GLY A 208 -8.35 -10.60 6.59
C GLY A 208 -9.37 -9.92 5.67
N ALA A 209 -10.61 -9.75 6.15
CA ALA A 209 -11.66 -9.03 5.41
C ALA A 209 -11.36 -7.54 5.26
N ILE A 210 -10.84 -6.89 6.32
CA ILE A 210 -10.41 -5.48 6.26
C ILE A 210 -9.27 -5.30 5.26
N VAL A 211 -8.21 -6.13 5.37
CA VAL A 211 -7.06 -6.08 4.43
C VAL A 211 -7.53 -6.30 2.99
N SER A 212 -8.38 -7.30 2.76
CA SER A 212 -8.91 -7.61 1.42
C SER A 212 -9.72 -6.45 0.85
N THR A 213 -10.54 -5.80 1.68
CA THR A 213 -11.33 -4.62 1.27
C THR A 213 -10.42 -3.45 0.91
N LEU A 214 -9.39 -3.19 1.71
CA LEU A 214 -8.42 -2.12 1.44
C LEU A 214 -7.59 -2.37 0.18
N VAL A 215 -7.16 -3.61 -0.05
CA VAL A 215 -6.47 -4.01 -1.29
C VAL A 215 -7.41 -3.87 -2.49
N GLY A 216 -8.67 -4.30 -2.38
CA GLY A 216 -9.68 -4.15 -3.41
C GLY A 216 -9.97 -2.68 -3.75
N PHE A 217 -10.09 -1.82 -2.74
CA PHE A 217 -10.25 -0.39 -2.92
C PHE A 217 -9.05 0.24 -3.66
N LEU A 218 -7.82 -0.08 -3.24
CA LEU A 218 -6.59 0.39 -3.89
C LEU A 218 -6.56 -0.03 -5.38
N MET A 219 -6.96 -1.27 -5.67
CA MET A 219 -7.06 -1.80 -7.03
C MET A 219 -8.08 -1.02 -7.88
N CYS A 220 -9.27 -0.78 -7.35
CA CYS A 220 -10.31 0.00 -8.01
C CYS A 220 -9.82 1.42 -8.36
N VAL A 221 -9.20 2.11 -7.39
CA VAL A 221 -8.65 3.46 -7.60
C VAL A 221 -7.61 3.46 -8.73
N ARG A 222 -6.69 2.48 -8.74
CA ARG A 222 -5.67 2.34 -9.79
C ARG A 222 -6.26 2.06 -11.16
N ILE A 223 -7.25 1.18 -11.25
CA ILE A 223 -7.91 0.82 -12.51
C ILE A 223 -8.65 2.03 -13.08
N VAL A 224 -9.51 2.67 -12.28
CA VAL A 224 -10.30 3.84 -12.70
C VAL A 224 -9.37 4.93 -13.23
N ARG A 225 -8.28 5.20 -12.51
CA ARG A 225 -7.32 6.24 -12.89
C ARG A 225 -6.50 5.87 -14.13
N ALA A 226 -6.10 4.61 -14.30
CA ALA A 226 -5.42 4.17 -15.52
C ALA A 226 -6.35 4.33 -16.74
N VAL A 227 -7.62 3.97 -16.60
CA VAL A 227 -8.63 4.11 -17.66
C VAL A 227 -8.90 5.57 -17.98
N THR A 228 -9.08 6.45 -16.98
CA THR A 228 -9.30 7.88 -17.22
C THR A 228 -8.09 8.55 -17.86
N TYR A 229 -6.87 8.19 -17.45
CA TYR A 229 -5.64 8.70 -18.07
C TYR A 229 -5.53 8.33 -19.55
N VAL A 230 -5.79 7.05 -19.87
CA VAL A 230 -5.79 6.57 -21.27
C VAL A 230 -6.88 7.28 -22.07
N ARG A 231 -8.11 7.38 -21.53
CA ARG A 231 -9.21 8.10 -22.20
C ARG A 231 -8.89 9.58 -22.42
N TRP A 232 -8.26 10.26 -21.46
CA TRP A 232 -7.87 11.66 -21.62
C TRP A 232 -6.82 11.82 -22.71
N LYS A 233 -5.75 11.02 -22.67
CA LYS A 233 -4.62 11.12 -23.58
C LYS A 233 -4.97 10.76 -25.03
N PHE A 234 -5.77 9.72 -25.22
CA PHE A 234 -6.16 9.25 -26.55
C PHE A 234 -7.50 9.83 -27.04
N GLY A 235 -8.38 10.29 -26.15
CA GLY A 235 -9.59 11.02 -26.50
C GLY A 235 -9.27 12.41 -27.08
N GLN A 236 -8.23 13.09 -26.58
CA GLN A 236 -7.77 14.34 -27.17
C GLN A 236 -7.10 14.17 -28.55
N ALA A 237 -6.60 12.97 -28.88
CA ALA A 237 -6.05 12.69 -30.20
C ALA A 237 -7.12 12.64 -31.31
N HIS A 238 -8.39 12.41 -30.95
CA HIS A 238 -9.52 12.46 -31.89
C HIS A 238 -10.05 13.89 -32.14
N VAL A 239 -9.59 14.89 -31.38
CA VAL A 239 -10.02 16.31 -31.48
C VAL A 239 -8.86 17.20 -31.93
N LYS A 240 -8.01 16.71 -32.84
CA LYS A 240 -7.15 17.60 -33.63
C LYS A 240 -7.86 17.90 -34.96
N PRO A 241 -8.35 19.14 -35.21
CA PRO A 241 -8.85 19.49 -36.52
C PRO A 241 -7.72 19.33 -37.53
N ARG A 242 -8.02 18.59 -38.59
CA ARG A 242 -7.19 18.40 -39.76
C ARG A 242 -6.81 19.80 -40.27
N VAL A 243 -5.54 20.18 -40.10
CA VAL A 243 -4.99 21.41 -40.69
C VAL A 243 -5.27 21.34 -42.18
N GLN A 244 -6.15 22.23 -42.67
CA GLN A 244 -6.34 22.45 -44.10
C GLN A 244 -4.99 22.91 -44.66
N LEU A 245 -4.34 22.03 -45.42
CA LEU A 245 -3.29 22.44 -46.34
C LEU A 245 -3.95 23.23 -47.47
N SER A 246 -3.78 24.56 -47.45
CA SER A 246 -4.00 25.40 -48.63
C SER A 246 -3.04 24.98 -49.73
N PRO A 247 -3.48 24.83 -50.99
CA PRO A 247 -2.59 24.56 -52.10
C PRO A 247 -1.90 25.87 -52.50
N VAL A 248 -0.65 26.06 -52.05
CA VAL A 248 0.29 26.96 -52.72
C VAL A 248 0.81 26.23 -53.95
N SER A 249 0.13 26.42 -55.08
CA SER A 249 0.64 26.02 -56.38
C SER A 249 1.86 26.87 -56.71
N GLN A 250 3.02 26.22 -56.71
CA GLN A 250 4.28 26.76 -57.16
C GLN A 250 4.18 27.30 -58.60
N ARG A 251 4.66 28.54 -58.78
CA ARG A 251 5.37 28.93 -60.00
C ARG A 251 6.50 27.92 -60.24
N PHE A 252 6.63 27.39 -61.44
CA PHE A 252 7.85 27.40 -62.27
C PHE A 252 7.68 26.49 -63.51
N GLY A 253 7.97 27.07 -64.67
CA GLY A 253 7.95 26.46 -66.01
C GLY A 253 7.25 27.42 -66.97
N GLY A 254 7.86 28.02 -67.98
CA GLY A 254 9.15 27.88 -68.61
C GLY A 254 8.98 28.45 -70.02
N GLN A 255 9.89 29.35 -70.41
CA GLN A 255 9.96 30.12 -71.67
C GLN A 255 9.03 31.34 -71.78
#